data_AF-X0YYI0-F1
#
_entry.id   AF-X0YYI0-F1
#
_cell.length_a   1.000
_cell.length_b   1.000
_cell.length_c   1.000
_cell.angle_alpha   90.00
_cell.angle_beta   90.00
_cell.angle_gamma   90.00
#
_symmetry.space_group_name_H-M   'P 1'
#
loop_
_entity.id
_entity.type
_entity.pdbx_description
1 polymer ?
#
loop_
_entity_poly.entity_id
_entity_poly.type
_entity_poly.pdbx_seq_one_letter_code
_entity_poly.pdbx_strand_id
1 'polypeptide(L)'
;RGAWGWTLFGIVWGIAIGGITVTILLLDKLKALLVLSYVAMGLVIIIAFKPMIQMVPRGMIIWLFIGGACYILGIVFYLWKRLPYHHPIWHIFVLGGSISHFFGILFYLT
;
A
#
# COMPACT_ATOMS: atom_id res chain seq x y z
N ARG A 1 -19.44 -5.59 4.59
CA ARG A 1 -19.95 -6.24 3.35
C ARG A 1 -20.87 -5.25 2.65
N GLY A 2 -20.63 -4.89 1.39
CA GLY A 2 -21.42 -3.88 0.67
C GLY A 2 -20.75 -3.43 -0.63
N ALA A 3 -21.50 -2.73 -1.49
CA ALA A 3 -21.07 -2.25 -2.81
C ALA A 3 -19.67 -1.59 -2.80
N TRP A 4 -19.34 -0.86 -1.74
CA TRP A 4 -18.03 -0.25 -1.52
C TRP A 4 -16.85 -1.22 -1.57
N GLY A 5 -16.99 -2.43 -1.01
CA GLY A 5 -15.93 -3.43 -1.04
C GLY A 5 -15.66 -3.93 -2.47
N TRP A 6 -16.72 -4.10 -3.27
CA TRP A 6 -16.61 -4.49 -4.68
C TRP A 6 -16.07 -3.35 -5.56
N THR A 7 -16.46 -2.10 -5.29
CA THR A 7 -15.91 -0.94 -6.00
C THR A 7 -14.41 -0.79 -5.73
N LEU A 8 -13.98 -0.88 -4.46
CA LEU A 8 -12.57 -0.85 -4.10
C LEU A 8 -11.79 -2.01 -4.73
N PHE A 9 -12.35 -3.21 -4.68
CA PHE A 9 -11.76 -4.39 -5.32
C PHE A 9 -11.56 -4.16 -6.82
N GLY A 10 -12.59 -3.67 -7.52
CA GLY A 10 -12.54 -3.39 -8.96
C GLY A 10 -11.53 -2.30 -9.31
N ILE A 11 -11.44 -1.22 -8.52
CA ILE A 11 -10.46 -0.15 -8.73
C ILE A 11 -9.03 -0.68 -8.56
N VAL A 12 -8.77 -1.40 -7.46
CA VAL A 12 -7.43 -1.94 -7.17
C VAL A 12 -7.02 -2.96 -8.23
N TRP A 13 -7.93 -3.84 -8.65
CA TRP A 13 -7.67 -4.82 -9.72
C TRP A 13 -7.49 -4.17 -11.09
N GLY A 14 -8.25 -3.11 -11.41
CA GLY A 14 -8.07 -2.34 -12.63
C GLY A 14 -6.68 -1.71 -12.71
N ILE A 15 -6.23 -1.09 -11.62
CA ILE A 15 -4.87 -0.51 -11.52
C ILE A 15 -3.81 -1.63 -11.60
N ALA A 16 -4.03 -2.76 -10.94
CA ALA A 16 -3.09 -3.89 -10.96
C ALA A 16 -2.94 -4.49 -12.36
N ILE A 17 -4.04 -4.80 -13.06
CA ILE A 17 -4.02 -5.32 -14.43
C ILE A 17 -3.38 -4.31 -15.38
N GLY A 18 -3.71 -3.02 -15.25
CA GLY A 18 -3.07 -1.96 -16.03
C GLY A 18 -1.55 -1.90 -15.80
N GLY A 19 -1.11 -1.95 -14.55
CA GLY A 19 0.30 -1.98 -14.17
C GLY A 19 1.05 -3.20 -14.73
N ILE A 20 0.45 -4.39 -14.64
CA ILE A 20 1.01 -5.63 -15.21
C ILE A 20 1.11 -5.52 -16.72
N THR A 21 0.06 -5.03 -17.40
CA THR A 21 0.03 -4.86 -18.86
C THR A 21 1.13 -3.91 -19.33
N VAL A 22 1.32 -2.77 -18.65
CA VAL A 22 2.42 -1.82 -18.91
C VAL A 22 3.77 -2.50 -18.70
N THR A 23 3.91 -3.30 -17.64
CA THR A 23 5.16 -4.01 -17.33
C THR A 23 5.53 -4.99 -18.44
N ILE A 24 4.55 -5.74 -18.97
CA ILE A 24 4.75 -6.76 -20.02
C ILE A 24 4.99 -6.11 -21.40
N LEU A 25 4.33 -4.99 -21.71
CA LEU A 25 4.41 -4.38 -23.04
C LEU A 25 5.58 -3.39 -23.18
N LEU A 26 5.94 -2.69 -22.11
CA LEU A 26 6.85 -1.53 -22.17
C LEU A 26 8.13 -1.74 -21.34
N LEU A 27 8.47 -3.01 -21.03
CA LEU A 27 9.67 -3.50 -20.35
C LEU A 27 10.73 -2.40 -20.16
N ASP A 28 10.76 -1.82 -18.96
CA ASP A 28 11.74 -0.82 -18.51
C ASP A 28 11.66 0.63 -19.04
N LYS A 29 10.94 0.93 -20.12
CA LYS A 29 10.88 2.33 -20.64
C LYS A 29 10.04 3.26 -19.74
N LEU A 30 9.05 2.71 -19.03
CA LEU A 30 8.13 3.48 -18.18
C LEU A 30 8.23 3.10 -16.70
N LYS A 31 9.45 3.01 -16.15
CA LYS A 31 9.68 2.79 -14.69
C LYS A 31 8.87 3.76 -13.83
N ALA A 32 8.74 5.02 -14.26
CA ALA A 32 7.94 6.02 -13.54
C ALA A 32 6.44 5.65 -13.49
N LEU A 33 5.88 5.06 -14.55
CA LEU A 33 4.48 4.66 -14.59
C LEU A 33 4.21 3.45 -13.69
N LEU A 34 5.15 2.50 -13.62
CA LEU A 34 5.09 1.40 -12.64
C LEU A 34 5.13 1.94 -11.21
N VAL A 35 6.07 2.82 -10.88
CA VAL A 35 6.16 3.42 -9.53
C VAL A 35 4.86 4.17 -9.21
N LEU A 36 4.30 4.89 -10.19
CA LEU A 36 3.04 5.61 -10.03
C LEU A 36 1.87 4.65 -9.78
N SER A 37 1.79 3.49 -10.44
CA SER A 37 0.72 2.52 -10.20
C SER A 37 0.81 1.93 -8.78
N TYR A 38 2.01 1.63 -8.28
CA TYR A 38 2.21 1.19 -6.89
C TYR A 38 1.77 2.27 -5.88
N VAL A 39 2.13 3.53 -6.11
CA VAL A 39 1.71 4.65 -5.26
C VAL A 39 0.19 4.84 -5.34
N ALA A 40 -0.39 4.76 -6.54
CA ALA A 40 -1.83 4.87 -6.74
C ALA A 40 -2.59 3.78 -5.96
N MET A 41 -2.12 2.53 -5.98
CA MET A 41 -2.68 1.44 -5.18
C MET A 41 -2.64 1.76 -3.67
N GLY A 42 -1.54 2.33 -3.18
CA GLY A 42 -1.44 2.78 -1.78
C GLY A 42 -2.41 3.91 -1.43
N LEU A 43 -2.65 4.86 -2.36
CA LEU A 43 -3.53 6.01 -2.15
C LEU A 43 -5.03 5.66 -2.16
N VAL A 44 -5.43 4.51 -2.72
CA VAL A 44 -6.83 4.04 -2.68
C VAL A 44 -7.35 3.95 -1.23
N ILE A 45 -6.46 3.70 -0.25
CA ILE A 45 -6.83 3.66 1.17
C ILE A 45 -7.42 5.00 1.67
N ILE A 46 -6.99 6.13 1.11
CA ILE A 46 -7.47 7.47 1.49
C ILE A 46 -8.93 7.64 1.04
N ILE A 47 -9.26 7.13 -0.15
CA ILE A 47 -10.63 7.15 -0.68
C ILE A 47 -11.51 6.17 0.13
N ALA A 48 -10.95 5.04 0.53
CA ALA A 48 -11.62 4.06 1.40
C ALA A 48 -11.76 4.50 2.86
N PHE A 49 -11.11 5.61 3.27
CA PHE A 49 -10.99 6.00 4.67
C PHE A 49 -12.35 6.30 5.34
N LYS A 50 -13.22 7.04 4.62
CA LYS A 50 -14.54 7.45 5.13
C LYS A 50 -15.46 6.25 5.42
N PRO A 51 -15.65 5.27 4.50
CA PRO A 51 -16.41 4.07 4.82
C PRO A 51 -15.69 3.15 5.83
N MET A 52 -14.35 3.14 5.89
CA MET A 52 -13.62 2.33 6.86
C MET A 52 -13.87 2.75 8.31
N ILE A 53 -13.90 4.06 8.62
CA ILE A 53 -14.21 4.54 9.99
C ILE A 53 -15.58 4.07 10.47
N GLN A 54 -16.56 3.94 9.57
CA GLN A 54 -17.92 3.56 9.92
C GLN A 54 -18.12 2.05 10.02
N MET A 55 -17.30 1.26 9.31
CA MET A 55 -17.47 -0.18 9.19
C MET A 55 -16.46 -1.00 10.01
N VAL A 56 -15.38 -0.37 10.49
CA VAL A 56 -14.24 -1.07 11.07
C VAL A 56 -13.95 -0.55 12.48
N PRO A 57 -13.56 -1.42 13.45
CA PRO A 57 -13.08 -0.97 14.75
C PRO A 57 -11.94 0.04 14.66
N ARG A 58 -12.01 1.08 15.50
CA ARG A 58 -10.99 2.15 15.58
C ARG A 58 -9.56 1.62 15.73
N GLY A 59 -9.37 0.50 16.41
CA GLY A 59 -8.05 -0.09 16.59
C GLY A 59 -7.41 -0.59 15.29
N MET A 60 -8.18 -1.19 14.36
CA MET A 60 -7.64 -1.58 13.05
C MET A 60 -7.13 -0.37 12.27
N ILE A 61 -7.82 0.76 12.36
CA ILE A 61 -7.46 2.00 11.68
C ILE A 61 -6.12 2.53 12.19
N ILE A 62 -5.86 2.41 13.50
CA ILE A 62 -4.57 2.78 14.09
C ILE A 62 -3.45 1.90 13.51
N TRP A 63 -3.66 0.58 13.42
CA TRP A 63 -2.68 -0.34 12.83
C TRP A 63 -2.42 -0.06 11.34
N LEU A 64 -3.46 0.29 10.58
CA LEU A 64 -3.34 0.74 9.19
C LEU A 64 -2.53 2.04 9.07
N PHE A 65 -2.75 3.01 9.95
CA PHE A 65 -1.95 4.25 9.97
C PHE A 65 -0.50 3.99 10.32
N ILE A 66 -0.24 3.13 11.32
CA ILE A 66 1.13 2.71 11.67
C ILE A 66 1.79 2.04 10.47
N GLY A 67 1.09 1.13 9.80
CA GLY A 67 1.58 0.46 8.60
C GLY A 67 1.85 1.42 7.44
N GLY A 68 0.95 2.38 7.21
CA GLY A 68 1.11 3.44 6.21
C GLY A 68 2.30 4.35 6.50
N ALA A 69 2.50 4.73 7.78
CA ALA A 69 3.66 5.50 8.21
C ALA A 69 4.97 4.74 7.97
N CYS A 70 5.02 3.43 8.27
CA CYS A 70 6.16 2.58 7.95
C CYS A 70 6.48 2.57 6.45
N TYR A 71 5.46 2.51 5.57
CA TYR A 71 5.69 2.59 4.12
C TYR A 71 6.23 3.94 3.66
N ILE A 72 5.69 5.06 4.17
CA ILE A 72 6.17 6.41 3.83
C ILE A 72 7.61 6.60 4.31
N LEU A 73 7.91 6.22 5.55
CA LEU A 73 9.27 6.26 6.10
C LEU A 73 10.22 5.37 5.29
N GLY A 74 9.77 4.17 4.91
CA GLY A 74 10.53 3.27 4.03
C GLY A 74 10.91 3.95 2.71
N ILE A 75 9.99 4.67 2.06
CA ILE A 75 10.27 5.37 0.80
C ILE A 75 11.39 6.41 0.97
N VAL A 76 11.46 7.10 2.11
CA VAL A 76 12.56 8.04 2.41
C VAL A 76 13.89 7.31 2.40
N PHE A 77 14.00 6.16 3.05
CA PHE A 77 15.22 5.35 3.04
C PHE A 77 15.53 4.77 1.65
N TYR A 78 14.51 4.38 0.87
CA TYR A 78 14.69 3.92 -0.51
C TYR A 78 15.31 5.00 -1.41
N LEU A 79 14.84 6.24 -1.28
CA LEU A 79 15.34 7.39 -2.05
C LEU A 79 16.71 7.88 -1.57
N TRP A 80 17.10 7.55 -0.33
CA TRP A 80 18.36 7.98 0.29
C TRP A 80 19.56 7.17 -0.20
N LYS A 81 19.91 7.31 -1.48
CA LYS A 81 21.02 6.60 -2.16
C LYS A 81 22.42 6.86 -1.58
N ARG A 82 22.56 7.86 -0.71
CA ARG A 82 23.82 8.19 -0.02
C ARG A 82 24.13 7.29 1.18
N LEU A 83 23.15 6.56 1.71
CA LEU A 83 23.33 5.67 2.85
C LEU A 83 23.74 4.26 2.39
N PRO A 84 24.84 3.67 2.89
CA PRO A 84 25.13 2.27 2.62
C PRO A 84 24.00 1.39 3.19
N TYR A 85 23.61 0.34 2.45
CA TYR A 85 22.51 -0.57 2.82
C TYR A 85 21.11 0.06 2.88
N HIS A 86 20.87 1.14 2.14
CA HIS A 86 19.54 1.77 2.05
C HIS A 86 18.42 0.81 1.59
N HIS A 87 18.73 -0.15 0.70
CA HIS A 87 17.76 -1.10 0.15
C HIS A 87 17.29 -2.18 1.16
N PRO A 88 18.17 -2.85 1.93
CA PRO A 88 17.76 -3.69 3.06
C PRO A 88 16.94 -2.96 4.12
N ILE A 89 17.33 -1.72 4.46
CA ILE A 89 16.60 -0.91 5.47
C ILE A 89 15.17 -0.66 4.99
N TRP A 90 15.00 -0.29 3.71
CA TRP A 90 13.69 -0.17 3.09
C TRP A 90 12.86 -1.45 3.22
N HIS A 91 13.44 -2.63 3.00
CA HIS A 91 12.73 -3.91 3.18
C HIS A 91 12.24 -4.12 4.61
N ILE A 92 13.00 -3.72 5.63
CA ILE A 92 12.58 -3.83 7.04
C ILE A 92 11.36 -2.94 7.31
N PHE A 93 11.35 -1.71 6.78
CA PHE A 93 10.19 -0.82 6.90
C PHE A 93 8.95 -1.37 6.17
N VAL A 94 9.12 -1.91 4.97
CA VAL A 94 8.06 -2.58 4.20
C VAL A 94 7.51 -3.78 4.99
N LEU A 95 8.38 -4.58 5.59
CA LEU A 95 7.99 -5.73 6.41
C LEU A 95 7.23 -5.30 7.67
N GLY A 96 7.72 -4.30 8.39
CA GLY A 96 7.03 -3.73 9.56
C GLY A 96 5.65 -3.16 9.21
N GLY A 97 5.54 -2.53 8.03
CA GLY A 97 4.28 -2.10 7.46
C GLY A 97 3.29 -3.26 7.27
N SER A 98 3.73 -4.32 6.59
CA SER A 98 2.92 -5.52 6.34
C SER A 98 2.51 -6.24 7.64
N ILE A 99 3.42 -6.35 8.61
CA ILE A 99 3.14 -6.93 9.93
C ILE A 99 2.06 -6.13 10.67
N SER A 100 2.14 -4.80 10.60
CA SER A 100 1.13 -3.92 11.23
C SER A 100 -0.26 -4.13 10.61
N HIS A 101 -0.33 -4.24 9.28
CA HIS A 101 -1.59 -4.56 8.60
C HIS A 101 -2.14 -5.94 9.00
N PHE A 102 -1.26 -6.94 9.08
CA PHE A 102 -1.63 -8.28 9.50
C PHE A 102 -2.19 -8.31 10.93
N PHE A 103 -1.53 -7.66 11.89
CA PHE A 103 -2.03 -7.54 13.27
C PHE A 103 -3.34 -6.76 13.35
N GLY A 104 -3.50 -5.71 12.53
CA GLY A 104 -4.75 -4.97 12.42
C GLY A 104 -5.93 -5.87 12.04
N ILE A 105 -5.73 -6.78 11.09
CA ILE A 105 -6.76 -7.75 10.69
C ILE A 105 -6.96 -8.80 11.79
N LEU A 106 -5.87 -9.37 12.30
CA LEU A 106 -5.89 -10.45 13.30
C LEU A 106 -6.61 -10.05 14.60
N PHE A 107 -6.39 -8.82 15.09
CA PHE A 107 -6.96 -8.39 16.37
C PHE A 107 -8.36 -7.78 16.27
N TYR A 108 -8.79 -7.31 15.09
CA TYR A 108 -10.02 -6.52 14.97
C TYR A 108 -11.03 -7.05 13.94
N LEU A 109 -10.65 -8.01 13.11
CA LEU A 109 -11.56 -8.62 12.13
C LEU A 109 -11.86 -10.11 12.40
N THR A 110 -11.39 -10.63 13.54
CA THR A 110 -11.65 -11.99 14.03
C THR A 110 -12.70 -11.95 15.13
#